data_AF-A0A1Y3AZF5-F1
#
_entry.id   AF-A0A1Y3AZF5-F1
#
_cell.length_a   1.000
_cell.length_b   1.000
_cell.length_c   1.000
_cell.angle_alpha   90.00
_cell.angle_beta   90.00
_cell.angle_gamma   90.00
#
_symmetry.space_group_name_H-M   'P 1'
#
loop_
_entity.id
_entity.type
_entity.pdbx_description
1 polymer ?
#
loop_
_entity_poly.entity_id
_entity_poly.type
_entity_poly.pdbx_seq_one_letter_code
_entity_poly.pdbx_strand_id
1 'polypeptide(L)' 'MATLTIGMEVKIQRTNGKIHGATVMTISYETKTVTVEWTEGEEVKGKEIDLEQIYRLNPSL' A
#
# COMPACT_ATOMS: atom_id res chain seq x y z
N MET A 1 4.14 -14.69 9.75
CA MET A 1 4.66 -13.33 9.76
C MET A 1 5.44 -13.16 8.47
N ALA A 2 4.82 -12.54 7.46
CA ALA A 2 5.45 -12.20 6.20
C ALA A 2 5.89 -10.73 6.26
N THR A 3 7.15 -10.45 5.96
CA THR A 3 7.66 -9.08 5.98
C THR A 3 7.12 -8.31 4.77
N LEU A 4 6.72 -7.05 4.98
CA LEU A 4 6.37 -6.15 3.89
C LEU A 4 7.60 -5.89 3.00
N THR A 5 7.46 -6.10 1.69
CA THR A 5 8.57 -5.94 0.73
C THR A 5 8.14 -5.13 -0.49
N ILE A 6 9.09 -4.44 -1.12
CA ILE A 6 8.87 -3.76 -2.40
C ILE A 6 8.46 -4.80 -3.47
N GLY A 7 7.51 -4.43 -4.33
CA GLY A 7 6.91 -5.31 -5.35
C GLY A 7 5.77 -6.19 -4.84
N MET A 8 5.49 -6.21 -3.53
CA MET A 8 4.36 -6.94 -2.96
C MET A 8 3.04 -6.23 -3.27
N GLU A 9 2.00 -6.99 -3.62
CA GLU A 9 0.64 -6.47 -3.66
C GLU A 9 0.04 -6.45 -2.24
N VAL A 10 -0.51 -5.32 -1.85
CA VAL A 10 -1.15 -5.08 -0.55
C VAL A 10 -2.52 -4.43 -0.72
N LYS A 11 -3.42 -4.68 0.24
CA LYS A 11 -4.71 -3.99 0.32
C LYS A 11 -4.54 -2.60 0.91
N ILE A 12 -5.15 -1.62 0.26
CA ILE A 12 -5.19 -0.22 0.70
C ILE A 12 -6.63 0.29 0.73
N GLN A 13 -6.88 1.32 1.54
CA GLN A 13 -8.15 2.04 1.52
C GLN A 13 -7.98 3.37 0.75
N ARG A 14 -8.77 3.53 -0.31
CA ARG A 14 -8.80 4.78 -1.09
C ARG A 14 -9.60 5.86 -0.35
N THR A 15 -9.44 7.11 -0.77
CA THR A 15 -10.13 8.27 -0.17
C THR A 15 -11.67 8.13 -0.20
N ASN A 16 -12.22 7.37 -1.15
CA ASN A 16 -13.64 7.05 -1.23
C ASN A 16 -14.08 5.87 -0.34
N GLY A 17 -13.20 5.37 0.54
CA GLY A 17 -13.48 4.30 1.50
C GLY A 17 -13.36 2.87 0.95
N LYS A 18 -13.19 2.67 -0.37
CA LYS A 18 -13.07 1.34 -0.98
C LYS A 18 -11.70 0.70 -0.71
N ILE A 19 -11.71 -0.62 -0.50
CA ILE A 19 -10.49 -1.44 -0.42
C ILE A 19 -10.07 -1.87 -1.81
N HIS A 20 -8.79 -1.72 -2.14
CA HIS A 20 -8.22 -2.03 -3.46
C HIS A 20 -6.80 -2.60 -3.31
N GLY A 21 -6.34 -3.35 -4.32
CA GLY A 21 -4.96 -3.83 -4.40
C GLY A 21 -4.01 -2.75 -4.93
N ALA A 22 -2.82 -2.65 -4.36
CA ALA A 22 -1.77 -1.78 -4.85
C ALA A 22 -0.40 -2.41 -4.60
N THR A 23 0.56 -2.12 -5.46
CA THR A 23 1.91 -2.66 -5.36
C THR A 23 2.79 -1.71 -4.57
N VAL A 24 3.55 -2.23 -3.61
CA VAL A 24 4.50 -1.45 -2.81
C VAL A 24 5.68 -1.02 -3.67
N MET A 25 5.89 0.28 -3.83
CA MET A 25 7.02 0.84 -4.57
C MET A 25 8.20 1.19 -3.66
N THR A 26 7.91 1.84 -2.53
CA THR A 26 8.94 2.31 -1.59
C THR A 26 8.46 2.15 -0.16
N ILE A 27 9.36 1.75 0.74
CA ILE A 27 9.10 1.66 2.18
C ILE A 27 10.04 2.64 2.88
N SER A 28 9.48 3.61 3.61
CA SER A 28 10.24 4.55 4.43
C SER A 28 10.02 4.26 5.91
N TYR A 29 11.02 3.68 6.56
CA TYR A 29 10.97 3.41 8.00
C TYR A 29 11.15 4.66 8.86
N GLU A 30 11.77 5.71 8.32
CA GLU A 30 11.96 6.99 9.01
C GLU A 30 10.62 7.70 9.21
N THR A 31 9.86 7.86 8.14
CA THR A 31 8.52 8.49 8.15
C THR A 31 7.41 7.51 8.52
N LYS A 32 7.73 6.21 8.60
CA LYS A 32 6.77 5.11 8.79
C LYS A 32 5.67 5.08 7.72
N THR A 33 6.05 5.40 6.49
CA THR A 33 5.15 5.41 5.34
C THR A 33 5.56 4.38 4.29
N VAL A 34 4.58 4.01 3.47
CA VAL A 34 4.75 3.21 2.26
C VAL A 34 4.14 3.95 1.09
N THR A 35 4.87 4.03 -0.01
CA THR A 35 4.33 4.49 -1.28
C THR A 35 3.89 3.28 -2.08
N VAL A 36 2.63 3.26 -2.49
CA VAL A 36 2.05 2.22 -3.33
C VAL A 36 1.58 2.78 -4.65
N GLU A 37 1.51 1.93 -5.66
CA GLU A 37 0.95 2.26 -6.97
C GLU A 37 -0.08 1.22 -7.41
N TRP A 38 -1.08 1.68 -8.17
CA TRP A 38 -2.04 0.82 -8.84
C TRP A 38 -2.46 1.44 -10.17
N THR A 39 -2.94 0.62 -11.08
CA THR A 39 -3.49 1.07 -12.36
C THR A 39 -5.00 1.26 -12.26
N GLU A 40 -5.50 2.38 -12.79
CA GLU A 40 -6.93 2.66 -12.94
C GLU A 40 -7.19 3.07 -14.39
N GLY A 41 -7.70 2.12 -15.19
CA GLY A 41 -7.80 2.30 -16.64
C GLY A 41 -6.41 2.33 -17.28
N GLU A 42 -6.08 3.44 -17.94
CA GLU A 42 -4.76 3.66 -18.57
C GLU A 42 -3.83 4.50 -17.69
N GLU A 43 -4.30 4.97 -16.53
CA GLU A 43 -3.52 5.80 -15.63
C GLU A 43 -2.89 4.97 -14.50
N VAL A 44 -1.63 5.26 -14.19
CA VAL A 44 -0.99 4.80 -12.95
C VAL A 44 -1.24 5.85 -11.88
N LYS A 45 -1.77 5.42 -10.74
CA LYS A 45 -2.00 6.24 -9.56
C LYS A 45 -1.07 5.79 -8.45
N GLY A 46 -0.59 6.74 -7.66
CA GLY A 46 0.25 6.49 -6.49
C GLY A 46 -0.32 7.15 -5.25
N LYS A 47 -0.04 6.57 -4.08
CA LYS A 47 -0.38 7.16 -2.79
C LYS A 47 0.64 6.77 -1.72
N GLU A 48 1.00 7.74 -0.88
CA GLU A 48 1.71 7.49 0.37
C GLU A 48 0.71 7.15 1.49
N ILE A 49 1.00 6.08 2.23
CA ILE A 49 0.11 5.49 3.23
C ILE A 49 0.93 5.15 4.48
N ASP A 50 0.37 5.36 5.67
CA ASP A 50 0.99 4.95 6.93
C ASP A 50 1.18 3.42 6.99
N LEU A 51 2.34 2.97 7.47
CA LEU A 51 2.62 1.54 7.65
C LEU A 51 1.59 0.85 8.54
N GLU A 52 1.08 1.55 9.56
CA GLU A 52 0.03 1.00 10.44
C GLU A 52 -1.24 0.66 9.67
N GLN A 53 -1.65 1.48 8.71
CA GLN A 53 -2.82 1.20 7.88
C GLN A 53 -2.59 -0.02 6.98
N ILE A 54 -1.36 -0.19 6.46
CA ILE A 54 -0.99 -1.36 5.67
C ILE A 54 -1.14 -2.63 6.50
N TYR A 55 -0.56 -2.69 7.71
CA TYR A 55 -0.67 -3.86 8.59
C TYR A 55 -2.11 -4.12 9.03
N ARG A 56 -2.90 -3.06 9.29
CA ARG A 56 -4.31 -3.19 9.66
C ARG A 56 -5.17 -3.81 8.54
N LEU A 57 -4.91 -3.44 7.29
CA LEU A 57 -5.65 -3.95 6.13
C LEU A 57 -5.13 -5.31 5.63
N ASN A 58 -3.92 -5.69 6.02
CA ASN A 58 -3.24 -6.92 5.61
C ASN A 58 -2.74 -7.70 6.83
N PRO A 59 -3.65 -8.24 7.67
CA PRO A 59 -3.30 -8.87 8.95
C PRO A 59 -2.49 -10.18 8.82
N SER A 60 -2.29 -10.68 7.60
CA SER A 60 -1.45 -11.85 7.32
C SER A 60 0.04 -11.52 7.13
N LEU A 61 0.38 -10.22 7.04
CA LEU A 61 1.77 -9.73 7.04
C LEU A 61 2.34 -9.85 8.46
#